data_AF-A0A959SW11-F1
#
_entry.id   AF-A0A959SW11-F1
#
_cell.length_a   1.000
_cell.length_b   1.000
_cell.length_c   1.000
_cell.angle_alpha   90.00
_cell.angle_beta   90.00
_cell.angle_gamma   90.00
#
_symmetry.space_group_name_H-M   'P 1'
#
loop_
_entity.id
_entity.type
_entity.pdbx_description
1 polymer ?
#
loop_
_entity_poly.entity_id
_entity_poly.type
_entity_poly.pdbx_seq_one_letter_code
_entity_poly.pdbx_strand_id
1 'polypeptide(L)'
;MRVNLLFFSFLLLQNINAQADTTKWLRGFPVTDYMIDLNDSTKVVQLEMPEGQTIHEKQFGLIRGTYQTSHADTVQKGYGRCYLIKGNYYYFAISGNKSDQPIKEGDLLFTFMDKTDIYYGRIPQLASFFIQFQDVYEQRFFDRYLVFLKWSEEEESRLMDSMAADIRFTGNYFLENDRSMDKVIQAGSYKGKNILSVMSACTKKDLQDFIDYILARPRLYAGKQWKVSEIFATWLDAGAPVPKL
;
A
#
# COMPACT_ATOMS: atom_id res chain seq x y z
N MET A 1 -61.35 22.05 35.38
CA MET A 1 -60.93 22.85 34.21
C MET A 1 -59.44 22.61 34.01
N ARG A 2 -59.05 22.11 32.83
CA ARG A 2 -57.73 21.52 32.54
C ARG A 2 -56.62 22.57 32.57
N VAL A 3 -55.56 22.32 33.35
CA VAL A 3 -54.29 23.04 33.24
C VAL A 3 -53.46 22.32 32.18
N ASN A 4 -53.27 22.98 31.03
CA ASN A 4 -52.54 22.43 29.90
C ASN A 4 -51.04 22.29 30.25
N LEU A 5 -50.58 21.04 30.16
CA LEU A 5 -49.21 20.61 30.23
C LEU A 5 -48.48 21.10 28.95
N LEU A 6 -47.85 22.27 29.01
CA LEU A 6 -46.97 22.77 27.95
C LEU A 6 -45.60 22.10 28.12
N PHE A 7 -45.47 20.89 27.61
CA PHE A 7 -44.20 20.18 27.48
C PHE A 7 -43.41 20.84 26.35
N PHE A 8 -42.53 21.78 26.72
CA PHE A 8 -41.57 22.40 25.82
C PHE A 8 -40.54 21.34 25.40
N SER A 9 -40.81 20.65 24.29
CA SER A 9 -39.83 19.78 23.63
C SER A 9 -38.77 20.67 22.98
N PHE A 10 -37.76 21.04 23.76
CA PHE A 10 -36.49 21.56 23.25
C PHE A 10 -35.80 20.39 22.56
N LEU A 11 -36.15 20.18 21.29
CA LEU A 11 -35.35 19.40 20.35
C LEU A 11 -33.98 20.06 20.31
N LEU A 12 -33.07 19.49 21.11
CA LEU A 12 -31.63 19.56 20.96
C LEU A 12 -31.29 19.14 19.54
N LEU A 13 -31.36 20.11 18.60
CA LEU A 13 -30.50 20.14 17.43
C LEU A 13 -29.08 20.34 17.96
N GLN A 14 -28.53 19.28 18.54
CA GLN A 14 -27.09 19.13 18.59
C GLN A 14 -26.67 19.09 17.14
N ASN A 15 -26.13 20.21 16.67
CA ASN A 15 -25.22 20.23 15.54
C ASN A 15 -24.15 19.19 15.87
N ILE A 16 -24.36 17.96 15.39
CA ILE A 16 -23.28 17.02 15.15
C ILE A 16 -22.50 17.67 14.00
N ASN A 17 -21.69 18.67 14.34
CA ASN A 17 -20.55 19.00 13.53
C ASN A 17 -19.69 17.75 13.61
N ALA A 18 -19.86 16.85 12.63
CA ALA A 18 -18.85 15.85 12.35
C ALA A 18 -17.55 16.63 12.19
N GLN A 19 -16.70 16.59 13.22
CA GLN A 19 -15.41 17.24 13.19
C GLN A 19 -14.70 16.67 11.97
N ALA A 20 -14.45 17.50 10.96
CA ALA A 20 -13.80 17.06 9.75
C ALA A 20 -12.50 16.35 10.14
N ASP A 21 -12.33 15.09 9.72
CA ASP A 21 -11.11 14.34 9.99
C ASP A 21 -9.96 15.07 9.31
N THR A 22 -9.15 15.78 10.09
CA THR A 22 -7.96 16.49 9.61
C THR A 22 -6.74 15.57 9.57
N THR A 23 -6.88 14.29 9.93
CA THR A 23 -5.76 13.36 9.89
C THR A 23 -5.30 13.17 8.44
N LYS A 24 -3.99 13.27 8.26
CA LYS A 24 -3.34 13.07 6.96
C LYS A 24 -2.89 11.62 6.83
N TRP A 25 -2.80 11.15 5.59
CA TRP A 25 -2.30 9.82 5.26
C TRP A 25 -1.06 9.90 4.39
N LEU A 26 -0.01 9.16 4.74
CA LEU A 26 1.21 9.13 3.93
C LEU A 26 0.99 8.28 2.69
N ARG A 27 1.25 8.82 1.50
CA ARG A 27 1.12 8.10 0.22
C ARG A 27 2.36 8.28 -0.63
N GLY A 28 2.80 7.19 -1.27
CA GLY A 28 3.93 7.13 -2.19
C GLY A 28 3.48 7.19 -3.64
N PHE A 29 4.16 8.00 -4.44
CA PHE A 29 3.92 8.16 -5.86
C PHE A 29 5.23 7.93 -6.62
N PRO A 30 5.21 7.21 -7.75
CA PRO A 30 6.41 6.98 -8.55
C PRO A 30 6.89 8.27 -9.18
N VAL A 31 8.20 8.51 -9.08
CA VAL A 31 8.91 9.53 -9.85
C VAL A 31 8.98 9.08 -11.30
N THR A 32 8.62 9.98 -12.22
CA THR A 32 8.72 9.76 -13.68
C THR A 32 10.18 9.81 -14.15
N ASP A 33 10.41 9.54 -15.42
CA ASP A 33 11.72 9.71 -16.06
C ASP A 33 12.12 11.19 -16.25
N TYR A 34 11.16 12.12 -16.13
CA TYR A 34 11.42 13.55 -16.20
C TYR A 34 12.09 14.07 -14.93
N MET A 35 13.39 14.34 -15.04
CA MET A 35 14.21 14.91 -13.97
C MET A 35 15.18 15.96 -14.52
N ILE A 36 15.35 17.07 -13.79
CA ILE A 36 16.24 18.17 -14.18
C ILE A 36 17.15 18.53 -13.01
N ASP A 37 18.45 18.64 -13.25
CA ASP A 37 19.37 19.22 -12.27
C ASP A 37 19.25 20.76 -12.31
N LEU A 38 18.79 21.36 -11.20
CA LEU A 38 18.75 22.82 -11.07
C LEU A 38 20.13 23.39 -10.70
N ASN A 39 20.88 22.64 -9.90
CA ASN A 39 22.25 22.90 -9.48
C ASN A 39 22.83 21.61 -8.86
N ASP A 40 24.10 21.66 -8.45
CA ASP A 40 24.86 20.52 -7.90
C ASP A 40 24.20 19.82 -6.70
N SER A 41 23.28 20.49 -6.00
CA SER A 41 22.65 19.98 -4.77
C SER A 41 21.13 19.81 -4.87
N THR A 42 20.51 20.23 -5.98
CA THR A 42 19.05 20.25 -6.14
C THR A 42 18.62 19.67 -7.48
N LYS A 43 17.76 18.65 -7.42
CA LYS A 43 17.15 18.01 -8.59
C LYS A 43 15.64 18.23 -8.57
N VAL A 44 15.07 18.65 -9.68
CA VAL A 44 13.62 18.64 -9.91
C VAL A 44 13.22 17.24 -10.36
N VAL A 45 12.21 16.69 -9.71
CA VAL A 45 11.54 15.47 -10.11
C VAL A 45 10.09 15.76 -10.44
N GLN A 46 9.50 14.96 -11.33
CA GLN A 46 8.09 15.05 -11.69
C GLN A 46 7.33 13.81 -11.23
N LEU A 47 6.13 14.04 -10.69
CA LEU A 47 5.09 13.02 -10.51
C LEU A 47 3.99 13.23 -11.54
N GLU A 48 3.43 12.14 -12.04
CA GLU A 48 2.16 12.14 -12.76
C GLU A 48 1.07 11.65 -11.80
N MET A 49 0.10 12.51 -11.50
CA MET A 49 -0.98 12.21 -10.56
C MET A 49 -2.22 11.70 -11.32
N PRO A 50 -2.94 10.72 -10.76
CA PRO A 50 -4.23 10.33 -11.31
C PRO A 50 -5.27 11.45 -11.11
N GLU A 51 -6.34 11.39 -11.88
CA GLU A 51 -7.48 12.29 -11.71
C GLU A 51 -8.06 12.19 -10.29
N GLY A 52 -8.54 13.33 -9.76
CA GLY A 52 -9.17 13.40 -8.44
C GLY A 52 -8.21 13.41 -7.24
N GLN A 53 -6.89 13.35 -7.45
CA GLN A 53 -5.91 13.44 -6.37
C GLN A 53 -5.09 14.72 -6.51
N THR A 54 -4.96 15.48 -5.42
CA THR A 54 -4.26 16.77 -5.46
C THR A 54 -3.21 16.86 -4.36
N ILE A 55 -2.04 17.34 -4.76
CA ILE A 55 -0.96 17.80 -3.88
C ILE A 55 -1.00 19.33 -3.95
N HIS A 56 -0.81 20.02 -2.83
CA HIS A 56 -0.79 21.48 -2.85
C HIS A 56 0.62 22.02 -3.13
N GLU A 57 0.71 23.24 -3.65
CA GLU A 57 2.00 23.93 -3.71
C GLU A 57 2.64 24.01 -2.32
N LYS A 58 3.96 23.91 -2.29
CA LYS A 58 4.83 23.86 -1.10
C LYS A 58 4.63 22.62 -0.21
N GLN A 59 3.77 21.68 -0.59
CA GLN A 59 3.62 20.41 0.12
C GLN A 59 4.94 19.64 0.13
N PHE A 60 5.30 19.13 1.31
CA PHE A 60 6.55 18.43 1.54
C PHE A 60 6.52 17.01 0.95
N GLY A 61 7.63 16.60 0.34
CA GLY A 61 7.84 15.26 -0.21
C GLY A 61 9.17 14.66 0.25
N LEU A 62 9.17 13.36 0.51
CA LEU A 62 10.36 12.57 0.87
C LEU A 62 10.59 11.51 -0.21
N ILE A 63 11.77 11.49 -0.83
CA ILE A 63 12.09 10.46 -1.83
C ILE A 63 12.81 9.30 -1.18
N ARG A 64 12.36 8.09 -1.51
CA ARG A 64 13.04 6.84 -1.18
C ARG A 64 13.15 5.99 -2.43
N GLY A 65 14.26 5.27 -2.52
CA GLY A 65 14.37 4.25 -3.55
C GLY A 65 13.51 3.03 -3.27
N THR A 66 13.31 2.22 -4.31
CA THR A 66 12.57 0.96 -4.27
C THR A 66 13.52 -0.22 -4.30
N TYR A 67 13.19 -1.31 -3.59
CA TYR A 67 14.02 -2.50 -3.53
C TYR A 67 14.18 -3.09 -4.94
N GLN A 68 15.38 -3.22 -5.48
CA GLN A 68 15.61 -3.89 -6.77
C GLN A 68 16.33 -5.21 -6.57
N THR A 69 17.49 -5.14 -5.93
CA THR A 69 18.38 -6.27 -5.67
C THR A 69 18.83 -6.32 -4.22
N SER A 70 18.87 -5.18 -3.52
CA SER A 70 19.41 -5.11 -2.17
C SER A 70 18.67 -4.09 -1.29
N HIS A 71 18.87 -4.21 0.03
CA HIS A 71 18.33 -3.25 1.00
C HIS A 71 18.87 -1.82 0.78
N ALA A 72 20.08 -1.68 0.23
CA ALA A 72 20.69 -0.39 -0.07
C ALA A 72 19.91 0.40 -1.14
N ASP A 73 19.08 -0.27 -1.94
CA ASP A 73 18.22 0.39 -2.93
C ASP A 73 17.08 1.19 -2.27
N THR A 74 16.71 0.86 -1.03
CA THR A 74 15.53 1.41 -0.32
C THR A 74 15.83 2.66 0.53
N VAL A 75 17.04 3.20 0.35
CA VAL A 75 17.53 4.37 1.10
C VAL A 75 16.71 5.62 0.79
N GLN A 76 16.74 6.56 1.74
CA GLN A 76 16.22 7.89 1.51
C GLN A 76 17.17 8.64 0.56
N LYS A 77 16.62 9.22 -0.50
CA LYS A 77 17.36 9.90 -1.57
C LYS A 77 17.15 11.41 -1.60
N GLY A 78 16.61 11.97 -0.52
CA GLY A 78 16.39 13.41 -0.35
C GLY A 78 14.96 13.76 0.00
N TYR A 79 14.70 15.06 0.12
CA TYR A 79 13.38 15.62 0.42
C TYR A 79 13.23 16.99 -0.24
N GLY A 80 12.00 17.46 -0.34
CA GLY A 80 11.73 18.71 -1.03
C GLY A 80 10.29 19.17 -0.91
N ARG A 81 9.91 20.12 -1.76
CA ARG A 81 8.55 20.65 -1.83
C ARG A 81 8.05 20.69 -3.27
N CYS A 82 6.74 20.53 -3.44
CA CYS A 82 6.07 20.80 -4.71
C CYS A 82 6.15 22.30 -5.02
N TYR A 83 6.75 22.70 -6.14
CA TYR A 83 6.90 24.12 -6.51
C TYR A 83 6.09 24.51 -7.73
N LEU A 84 5.66 23.53 -8.54
CA LEU A 84 4.93 23.79 -9.76
C LEU A 84 3.94 22.65 -10.00
N ILE A 85 2.73 23.00 -10.40
CA ILE A 85 1.68 22.07 -10.81
C ILE A 85 1.21 22.50 -12.20
N LYS A 86 1.24 21.58 -13.17
CA LYS A 86 0.77 21.81 -14.53
C LYS A 86 -0.10 20.64 -14.97
N GLY A 87 -1.42 20.82 -14.94
CA GLY A 87 -2.37 19.72 -15.19
C GLY A 87 -2.19 18.61 -14.14
N ASN A 88 -1.96 17.39 -14.59
CA ASN A 88 -1.69 16.23 -13.74
C ASN A 88 -0.20 16.05 -13.37
N TYR A 89 0.69 16.97 -13.78
CA TYR A 89 2.12 16.91 -13.49
C TYR A 89 2.53 17.81 -12.34
N TYR A 90 3.22 17.23 -11.36
CA TYR A 90 3.62 17.87 -10.10
C TYR A 90 5.13 17.84 -9.96
N TYR A 91 5.75 18.99 -9.83
CA TYR A 91 7.20 19.14 -9.86
C TYR A 91 7.73 19.48 -8.46
N PHE A 92 8.58 18.61 -7.95
CA PHE A 92 9.22 18.77 -6.64
C PHE A 92 10.69 19.13 -6.81
N ALA A 93 11.15 20.18 -6.13
CA ALA A 93 12.58 20.46 -6.01
C ALA A 93 13.14 19.71 -4.80
N ILE A 94 13.99 18.72 -5.07
CA ILE A 94 14.53 17.78 -4.10
C ILE A 94 15.99 18.11 -3.82
N SER A 95 16.33 18.15 -2.54
CA SER A 95 17.68 18.39 -2.05
C SER A 95 17.99 17.44 -0.89
N GLY A 96 19.20 17.56 -0.33
CA GLY A 96 19.57 16.80 0.87
C GLY A 96 19.64 15.29 0.64
N ASN A 97 19.96 14.86 -0.58
CA ASN A 97 20.33 13.46 -0.82
C ASN A 97 21.64 13.18 -0.07
N LYS A 98 21.54 12.43 1.03
CA LYS A 98 22.70 11.99 1.81
C LYS A 98 23.13 10.56 1.46
N SER A 99 22.43 9.93 0.53
CA SER A 99 22.82 8.63 0.01
C SER A 99 23.70 8.83 -1.21
N ASP A 100 24.69 7.96 -1.41
CA ASP A 100 25.48 7.92 -2.65
C ASP A 100 24.67 7.38 -3.84
N GLN A 101 23.37 7.10 -3.64
CA GLN A 101 22.48 6.56 -4.65
C GLN A 101 21.71 7.69 -5.35
N PRO A 102 21.76 7.77 -6.69
CA PRO A 102 21.01 8.78 -7.43
C PRO A 102 19.50 8.51 -7.34
N ILE A 103 18.73 9.60 -7.44
CA ILE A 103 17.28 9.52 -7.70
C ILE A 103 17.09 8.99 -9.12
N LYS A 104 16.17 8.03 -9.29
CA LYS A 104 15.83 7.42 -10.57
C LYS A 104 14.31 7.30 -10.75
N GLU A 105 13.89 7.08 -11.99
CA GLU A 105 12.52 6.70 -12.32
C GLU A 105 12.05 5.51 -11.46
N GLY A 106 10.81 5.58 -10.99
CA GLY A 106 10.20 4.55 -10.15
C GLY A 106 10.64 4.58 -8.68
N ASP A 107 11.58 5.45 -8.28
CA ASP A 107 11.71 5.82 -6.87
C ASP A 107 10.39 6.44 -6.38
N LEU A 108 10.08 6.30 -5.09
CA LEU A 108 8.81 6.77 -4.53
C LEU A 108 9.00 8.10 -3.81
N LEU A 109 8.20 9.09 -4.19
CA LEU A 109 7.99 10.32 -3.44
C LEU A 109 6.81 10.13 -2.49
N PHE A 110 7.11 10.14 -1.19
CA PHE A 110 6.12 10.06 -0.12
C PHE A 110 5.69 11.45 0.33
N THR A 111 4.38 11.68 0.39
CA THR A 111 3.80 12.92 0.88
C THR A 111 2.50 12.67 1.65
N PHE A 112 2.14 13.60 2.52
CA PHE A 112 0.89 13.53 3.29
C PHE A 112 -0.27 14.05 2.46
N MET A 113 -1.30 13.20 2.29
CA MET A 113 -2.52 13.51 1.58
C MET A 113 -3.68 13.64 2.56
N ASP A 114 -4.73 14.37 2.20
CA ASP A 114 -5.99 14.34 2.92
C ASP A 114 -6.64 12.96 2.87
N LYS A 115 -7.25 12.57 3.98
CA LYS A 115 -8.05 11.34 4.02
C LYS A 115 -9.41 11.59 3.43
N THR A 116 -9.81 10.67 2.56
CA THR A 116 -11.18 10.53 2.07
C THR A 116 -11.97 9.63 3.03
N ASP A 117 -13.30 9.70 2.92
CA ASP A 117 -14.22 8.86 3.70
C ASP A 117 -14.30 7.45 3.10
N ILE A 118 -13.34 6.62 3.49
CA ILE A 118 -13.22 5.21 3.09
C ILE A 118 -12.85 4.34 4.29
N TYR A 119 -13.00 3.02 4.13
CA TYR A 119 -12.46 2.04 5.06
C TYR A 119 -10.94 1.90 4.91
N TYR A 120 -10.16 2.40 5.86
CA TYR A 120 -8.68 2.30 5.86
C TYR A 120 -8.17 0.95 6.37
N GLY A 121 -8.59 -0.12 5.70
CA GLY A 121 -8.12 -1.47 5.96
C GLY A 121 -6.71 -1.75 5.44
N ARG A 122 -6.40 -3.03 5.24
CA ARG A 122 -5.08 -3.48 4.76
C ARG A 122 -4.81 -3.06 3.32
N ILE A 123 -5.83 -3.01 2.46
CA ILE A 123 -5.63 -2.73 1.04
C ILE A 123 -5.24 -1.27 0.79
N PRO A 124 -5.91 -0.26 1.37
CA PRO A 124 -5.44 1.13 1.30
C PRO A 124 -4.06 1.33 1.94
N GLN A 125 -3.71 0.56 2.98
CA GLN A 125 -2.37 0.59 3.57
C GLN A 125 -1.31 0.06 2.59
N LEU A 126 -1.56 -1.03 1.86
CA LEU A 126 -0.64 -1.51 0.82
C LEU A 126 -0.50 -0.48 -0.31
N ALA A 127 -1.64 0.04 -0.78
CA ALA A 127 -1.69 1.02 -1.85
C ALA A 127 -0.93 2.32 -1.51
N SER A 128 -0.86 2.70 -0.22
CA SER A 128 -0.15 3.89 0.22
C SER A 128 1.36 3.78 0.05
N PHE A 129 1.91 2.57 -0.01
CA PHE A 129 3.30 2.28 -0.34
C PHE A 129 3.49 1.93 -1.83
N PHE A 130 2.49 2.22 -2.66
CA PHE A 130 2.47 1.84 -4.06
C PHE A 130 2.66 0.33 -4.29
N ILE A 131 2.20 -0.51 -3.36
CA ILE A 131 2.23 -1.97 -3.48
C ILE A 131 0.96 -2.42 -4.21
N GLN A 132 1.12 -3.21 -5.27
CA GLN A 132 0.03 -3.79 -6.04
C GLN A 132 0.10 -5.32 -5.95
N PHE A 133 -1.02 -5.96 -5.64
CA PHE A 133 -1.15 -7.40 -5.84
C PHE A 133 -1.84 -7.71 -7.16
N GLN A 134 -1.39 -8.79 -7.77
CA GLN A 134 -1.97 -9.39 -8.96
C GLN A 134 -2.14 -10.89 -8.75
N ASP A 135 -3.05 -11.49 -9.50
CA ASP A 135 -3.28 -12.93 -9.53
C ASP A 135 -2.18 -13.66 -10.30
N VAL A 136 -2.28 -14.99 -10.38
CA VAL A 136 -1.32 -15.82 -11.13
C VAL A 136 -1.25 -15.46 -12.64
N TYR A 137 -2.31 -14.85 -13.19
CA TYR A 137 -2.44 -14.41 -14.57
C TYR A 137 -2.08 -12.93 -14.78
N GLU A 138 -1.48 -12.29 -13.77
CA GLU A 138 -1.03 -10.89 -13.81
C GLU A 138 -2.19 -9.87 -13.90
N GLN A 139 -3.41 -10.28 -13.55
CA GLN A 139 -4.53 -9.36 -13.38
C GLN A 139 -4.47 -8.71 -12.00
N ARG A 140 -4.60 -7.38 -11.98
CA ARG A 140 -4.56 -6.60 -10.74
C ARG A 140 -5.81 -6.87 -9.90
N PHE A 141 -5.61 -7.15 -8.61
CA PHE A 141 -6.70 -7.33 -7.66
C PHE A 141 -7.44 -6.03 -7.35
N PHE A 142 -6.72 -4.90 -7.31
CA PHE A 142 -7.28 -3.59 -7.01
C PHE A 142 -6.51 -2.51 -7.78
N ASP A 143 -7.03 -1.29 -7.85
CA ASP A 143 -6.30 -0.15 -8.39
C ASP A 143 -5.74 0.71 -7.25
N ARG A 144 -4.41 0.92 -7.23
CA ARG A 144 -3.71 1.65 -6.16
C ARG A 144 -4.16 3.10 -5.98
N TYR A 145 -4.85 3.69 -6.95
CA TYR A 145 -5.37 5.05 -6.87
C TYR A 145 -6.85 5.08 -6.51
N LEU A 146 -7.66 4.20 -7.11
CA LEU A 146 -9.12 4.18 -6.90
C LEU A 146 -9.52 3.73 -5.48
N VAL A 147 -8.70 2.91 -4.82
CA VAL A 147 -8.93 2.52 -3.41
C VAL A 147 -8.99 3.72 -2.47
N PHE A 148 -8.41 4.87 -2.85
CA PHE A 148 -8.48 6.09 -2.06
C PHE A 148 -9.71 6.97 -2.38
N LEU A 149 -10.51 6.61 -3.36
CA LEU A 149 -11.74 7.34 -3.72
C LEU A 149 -12.99 6.63 -3.22
N LYS A 150 -12.98 5.29 -3.26
CA LYS A 150 -14.09 4.46 -2.82
C LYS A 150 -13.55 3.10 -2.37
N TRP A 151 -13.67 2.82 -1.07
CA TRP A 151 -13.30 1.53 -0.52
C TRP A 151 -14.12 1.23 0.74
N SER A 152 -14.83 0.10 0.75
CA SER A 152 -15.61 -0.36 1.89
C SER A 152 -15.00 -1.60 2.57
N GLU A 153 -15.44 -1.89 3.79
CA GLU A 153 -15.04 -3.12 4.50
C GLU A 153 -15.50 -4.38 3.74
N GLU A 154 -16.66 -4.34 3.10
CA GLU A 154 -17.18 -5.44 2.27
C GLU A 154 -16.37 -5.62 0.98
N GLU A 155 -15.91 -4.54 0.35
CA GLU A 155 -14.98 -4.59 -0.79
C GLU A 155 -13.65 -5.21 -0.38
N GLU A 156 -13.07 -4.78 0.75
CA GLU A 156 -11.85 -5.39 1.28
C GLU A 156 -12.04 -6.87 1.58
N SER A 157 -13.14 -7.21 2.27
CA SER A 157 -13.46 -8.59 2.63
C SER A 157 -13.56 -9.49 1.40
N ARG A 158 -14.28 -9.08 0.36
CA ARG A 158 -14.43 -9.84 -0.90
C ARG A 158 -13.11 -9.98 -1.65
N LEU A 159 -12.29 -8.92 -1.64
CA LEU A 159 -10.98 -8.97 -2.29
C LEU A 159 -10.06 -9.96 -1.59
N MET A 160 -10.06 -9.96 -0.26
CA MET A 160 -9.29 -10.91 0.54
C MET A 160 -9.68 -12.36 0.26
N ASP A 161 -10.99 -12.63 0.09
CA ASP A 161 -11.46 -13.96 -0.26
C ASP A 161 -11.00 -14.38 -1.66
N SER A 162 -10.96 -13.42 -2.61
CA SER A 162 -10.48 -13.64 -3.98
C SER A 162 -8.98 -13.93 -4.03
N MET A 163 -8.17 -13.18 -3.30
CA MET A 163 -6.73 -13.43 -3.18
C MET A 163 -6.43 -14.79 -2.53
N ALA A 164 -7.17 -15.16 -1.47
CA ALA A 164 -7.04 -16.48 -0.86
C ALA A 164 -7.44 -17.58 -1.85
N ALA A 165 -8.44 -17.35 -2.71
CA ALA A 165 -8.81 -18.29 -3.76
C ALA A 165 -7.71 -18.47 -4.81
N ASP A 166 -7.06 -17.39 -5.26
CA ASP A 166 -5.91 -17.46 -6.18
C ASP A 166 -4.72 -18.24 -5.59
N ILE A 167 -4.43 -18.03 -4.29
CA ILE A 167 -3.41 -18.80 -3.56
C ILE A 167 -3.77 -20.29 -3.54
N ARG A 168 -5.02 -20.64 -3.20
CA ARG A 168 -5.48 -22.03 -3.20
C ARG A 168 -5.44 -22.65 -4.60
N PHE A 169 -5.87 -21.91 -5.61
CA PHE A 169 -5.81 -22.33 -7.01
C PHE A 169 -4.38 -22.67 -7.41
N THR A 170 -3.44 -21.76 -7.13
CA THR A 170 -2.02 -21.96 -7.43
C THR A 170 -1.45 -23.18 -6.68
N GLY A 171 -1.78 -23.33 -5.39
CA GLY A 171 -1.36 -24.48 -4.60
C GLY A 171 -1.83 -25.82 -5.18
N ASN A 172 -3.11 -25.92 -5.53
CA ASN A 172 -3.70 -27.12 -6.13
C ASN A 172 -3.08 -27.42 -7.50
N TYR A 173 -2.90 -26.39 -8.34
CA TYR A 173 -2.29 -26.55 -9.66
C TYR A 173 -0.90 -27.20 -9.58
N PHE A 174 -0.02 -26.69 -8.71
CA PHE A 174 1.32 -27.26 -8.55
C PHE A 174 1.30 -28.64 -7.88
N LEU A 175 0.37 -28.92 -6.96
CA LEU A 175 0.24 -30.28 -6.40
C LEU A 175 -0.04 -31.34 -7.48
N GLU A 176 -0.84 -30.98 -8.48
CA GLU A 176 -1.25 -31.87 -9.57
C GLU A 176 -0.22 -31.93 -10.71
N ASN A 177 0.47 -30.83 -11.00
CA ASN A 177 1.28 -30.68 -12.23
C ASN A 177 2.79 -30.62 -11.99
N ASP A 178 3.27 -29.95 -10.93
CA ASP A 178 4.69 -29.87 -10.59
C ASP A 178 4.92 -29.59 -9.10
N ARG A 179 5.43 -30.59 -8.37
CA ARG A 179 5.67 -30.52 -6.93
C ARG A 179 7.06 -30.02 -6.55
N SER A 180 7.83 -29.46 -7.48
CA SER A 180 9.20 -28.98 -7.25
C SER A 180 9.33 -27.96 -6.11
N MET A 181 8.28 -27.18 -5.85
CA MET A 181 8.23 -26.21 -4.77
C MET A 181 7.57 -26.71 -3.47
N ASP A 182 7.10 -27.97 -3.42
CA ASP A 182 6.38 -28.55 -2.26
C ASP A 182 7.32 -28.98 -1.13
N LYS A 183 8.07 -28.02 -0.61
CA LYS A 183 9.07 -28.26 0.45
C LYS A 183 8.42 -28.23 1.83
N VAL A 184 9.04 -28.95 2.77
CA VAL A 184 8.67 -28.88 4.20
C VAL A 184 9.10 -27.54 4.77
N ILE A 185 8.17 -26.83 5.41
CA ILE A 185 8.41 -25.58 6.11
C ILE A 185 9.21 -25.84 7.40
N GLN A 186 10.35 -25.16 7.56
CA GLN A 186 11.33 -25.48 8.60
C GLN A 186 11.09 -24.76 9.94
N ALA A 187 10.32 -23.66 9.94
CA ALA A 187 10.13 -22.80 11.10
C ALA A 187 8.73 -22.17 11.16
N GLY A 188 8.43 -21.51 12.28
CA GLY A 188 7.19 -20.77 12.50
C GLY A 188 5.94 -21.62 12.66
N SER A 189 4.77 -21.01 12.46
CA SER A 189 3.45 -21.59 12.74
C SER A 189 3.07 -22.77 11.85
N TYR A 190 3.66 -22.87 10.66
CA TYR A 190 3.43 -23.99 9.72
C TYR A 190 4.58 -25.00 9.70
N LYS A 191 5.49 -24.97 10.67
CA LYS A 191 6.61 -25.92 10.74
C LYS A 191 6.13 -27.36 10.59
N GLY A 192 6.80 -28.11 9.70
CA GLY A 192 6.50 -29.52 9.42
C GLY A 192 5.39 -29.74 8.39
N LYS A 193 4.68 -28.69 7.95
CA LYS A 193 3.74 -28.77 6.82
C LYS A 193 4.49 -28.51 5.50
N ASN A 194 3.94 -28.99 4.39
CA ASN A 194 4.47 -28.67 3.07
C ASN A 194 3.86 -27.38 2.50
N ILE A 195 4.65 -26.62 1.76
CA ILE A 195 4.26 -25.32 1.19
C ILE A 195 2.97 -25.42 0.38
N LEU A 196 2.85 -26.34 -0.59
CA LEU A 196 1.66 -26.39 -1.45
C LEU A 196 0.42 -26.90 -0.71
N SER A 197 0.61 -27.70 0.34
CA SER A 197 -0.51 -28.12 1.21
C SER A 197 -1.09 -26.95 1.99
N VAL A 198 -0.23 -26.05 2.52
CA VAL A 198 -0.68 -24.80 3.15
C VAL A 198 -1.27 -23.85 2.10
N MET A 199 -0.62 -23.78 0.93
CA MET A 199 -1.11 -23.28 -0.36
C MET A 199 -2.62 -23.48 -0.54
N SER A 200 -2.93 -24.75 -0.73
CA SER A 200 -4.24 -25.28 -1.11
C SER A 200 -5.29 -25.12 -0.02
N ALA A 201 -4.87 -25.02 1.24
CA ALA A 201 -5.72 -24.82 2.40
C ALA A 201 -5.77 -23.36 2.89
N CYS A 202 -5.23 -22.41 2.12
CA CYS A 202 -5.11 -21.01 2.52
C CYS A 202 -6.48 -20.42 2.93
N THR A 203 -6.51 -19.87 4.13
CA THR A 203 -7.64 -19.17 4.73
C THR A 203 -7.45 -17.66 4.64
N LYS A 204 -8.53 -16.92 4.83
CA LYS A 204 -8.49 -15.45 4.95
C LYS A 204 -7.58 -14.98 6.08
N LYS A 205 -7.51 -15.72 7.19
CA LYS A 205 -6.64 -15.38 8.33
C LYS A 205 -5.16 -15.51 7.97
N ASP A 206 -4.80 -16.56 7.24
CA ASP A 206 -3.41 -16.74 6.77
C ASP A 206 -3.01 -15.58 5.86
N LEU A 207 -3.91 -15.16 4.96
CA LEU A 207 -3.71 -14.00 4.10
C LEU A 207 -3.59 -12.69 4.89
N GLN A 208 -4.38 -12.49 5.94
CA GLN A 208 -4.26 -11.32 6.82
C GLN A 208 -2.89 -11.27 7.50
N ASP A 209 -2.42 -12.39 8.06
CA ASP A 209 -1.10 -12.47 8.72
C ASP A 209 0.04 -12.19 7.74
N PHE A 210 -0.09 -12.70 6.53
CA PHE A 210 0.84 -12.42 5.44
C PHE A 210 0.88 -10.94 5.06
N ILE A 211 -0.27 -10.29 4.90
CA ILE A 211 -0.33 -8.87 4.56
C ILE A 211 0.21 -8.02 5.72
N ASP A 212 -0.08 -8.38 6.97
CA ASP A 212 0.47 -7.69 8.14
C ASP A 212 2.01 -7.79 8.17
N TYR A 213 2.57 -8.94 7.78
CA TYR A 213 4.01 -9.10 7.62
C TYR A 213 4.60 -8.14 6.56
N ILE A 214 3.92 -7.97 5.42
CA ILE A 214 4.31 -7.04 4.35
C ILE A 214 4.23 -5.59 4.83
N LEU A 215 3.13 -5.22 5.49
CA LEU A 215 2.90 -3.87 6.01
C LEU A 215 3.88 -3.49 7.13
N ALA A 216 4.42 -4.47 7.86
CA ALA A 216 5.52 -4.26 8.79
C ALA A 216 6.88 -4.04 8.10
N ARG A 217 7.01 -4.37 6.81
CA ARG A 217 8.25 -4.28 6.02
C ARG A 217 8.02 -3.64 4.64
N PRO A 218 7.33 -2.49 4.56
CA PRO A 218 6.85 -1.97 3.28
C PRO A 218 8.02 -1.66 2.33
N ARG A 219 9.20 -1.34 2.85
CA ARG A 219 10.42 -1.06 2.07
C ARG A 219 10.82 -2.19 1.10
N LEU A 220 10.52 -3.44 1.44
CA LEU A 220 10.87 -4.60 0.60
C LEU A 220 9.88 -4.83 -0.55
N TYR A 221 8.68 -4.26 -0.45
CA TYR A 221 7.56 -4.52 -1.36
C TYR A 221 7.12 -3.27 -2.14
N ALA A 222 7.43 -2.08 -1.63
CA ALA A 222 6.99 -0.80 -2.14
C ALA A 222 7.41 -0.56 -3.59
N GLY A 223 6.53 0.08 -4.35
CA GLY A 223 6.81 0.48 -5.73
C GLY A 223 6.60 -0.61 -6.78
N LYS A 224 6.13 -1.79 -6.39
CA LYS A 224 6.09 -2.99 -7.24
C LYS A 224 4.71 -3.63 -7.35
N GLN A 225 4.59 -4.50 -8.36
CA GLN A 225 3.48 -5.41 -8.55
C GLN A 225 3.96 -6.82 -8.21
N TRP A 226 3.17 -7.57 -7.44
CA TRP A 226 3.54 -8.89 -6.96
C TRP A 226 2.42 -9.89 -7.20
N LYS A 227 2.75 -11.05 -7.78
CA LYS A 227 1.84 -12.20 -7.83
C LYS A 227 1.65 -12.70 -6.41
N VAL A 228 0.43 -12.56 -5.88
CA VAL A 228 0.16 -12.79 -4.46
C VAL A 228 0.53 -14.22 -4.04
N SER A 229 0.28 -15.20 -4.89
CA SER A 229 0.60 -16.60 -4.65
C SER A 229 2.12 -16.88 -4.57
N GLU A 230 2.94 -16.24 -5.40
CA GLU A 230 4.40 -16.40 -5.39
C GLU A 230 5.03 -15.85 -4.10
N ILE A 231 4.65 -14.62 -3.73
CA ILE A 231 5.20 -13.99 -2.52
C ILE A 231 4.63 -14.62 -1.25
N PHE A 232 3.42 -15.20 -1.29
CA PHE A 232 2.87 -16.00 -0.20
C PHE A 232 3.66 -17.31 -0.02
N ALA A 233 3.98 -18.03 -1.10
CA ALA A 233 4.83 -19.21 -1.03
C ALA A 233 6.23 -18.89 -0.48
N THR A 234 6.82 -17.76 -0.89
CA THR A 234 8.11 -17.28 -0.36
C THR A 234 8.02 -16.97 1.14
N TRP A 235 6.93 -16.36 1.59
CA TRP A 235 6.67 -16.11 3.01
C TRP A 235 6.55 -17.41 3.82
N LEU A 236 5.88 -18.43 3.27
CA LEU A 236 5.82 -19.76 3.88
C LEU A 236 7.20 -20.43 3.97
N ASP A 237 7.99 -20.38 2.90
CA ASP A 237 9.36 -20.93 2.86
C ASP A 237 10.26 -20.27 3.93
N ALA A 238 10.08 -18.96 4.14
CA ALA A 238 10.74 -18.21 5.21
C ALA A 238 10.21 -18.53 6.63
N GLY A 239 9.26 -19.46 6.78
CA GLY A 239 8.68 -19.87 8.05
C GLY A 239 7.49 -19.03 8.51
N ALA A 240 6.76 -18.40 7.58
CA ALA A 240 5.60 -17.56 7.85
C ALA A 240 5.83 -16.54 9.00
N PRO A 241 6.91 -15.74 8.94
CA PRO A 241 7.23 -14.80 10.01
C PRO A 241 6.09 -13.82 10.24
N VAL A 242 5.81 -13.54 11.53
CA VAL A 242 4.85 -12.52 11.94
C VAL A 242 5.56 -11.19 12.23
N PRO A 243 4.87 -10.04 12.19
CA PRO A 243 5.41 -8.79 12.69
C PRO A 243 5.90 -8.94 14.13
N LYS A 244 7.09 -8.43 14.45
CA LYS A 244 7.50 -8.24 15.84
C LYS A 244 6.89 -6.92 16.30
N LEU A 245 5.99 -7.00 17.28
CA LEU A 245 5.44 -5.84 17.98
C LEU A 245 6.53 -5.17 18.82
#